data_AF-A0A3C0RCX1-F1
#
_entry.id   AF-A0A3C0RCX1-F1
#
_cell.length_a   1.000
_cell.length_b   1.000
_cell.length_c   1.000
_cell.angle_alpha   90.00
_cell.angle_beta   90.00
_cell.angle_gamma   90.00
#
_symmetry.space_group_name_H-M   'P 1'
#
loop_
_entity.id
_entity.type
_entity.pdbx_description
1 polymer ?
#
loop_
_entity_poly.entity_id
_entity_poly.type
_entity_poly.pdbx_seq_one_letter_code
_entity_poly.pdbx_strand_id
1 'polypeptide(L)'
;MSGLHNHNRDLLVLSRSGELSPEELEYTAEQLHKILFPIESHLHFCSVHEVIDVNRFKVITKPHKVQQVIADRGRKPFVFICCRN
;
A
#
# COMPACT_ATOMS: atom_id res chain seq x y z
N MET A 1 -17.78 -18.28 -8.10
CA MET A 1 -18.22 -17.00 -7.50
C MET A 1 -17.04 -16.46 -6.70
N SER A 2 -16.40 -15.43 -7.25
CA SER A 2 -15.15 -14.85 -6.74
C SER A 2 -15.38 -14.18 -5.38
N GLY A 3 -14.60 -14.58 -4.37
CA GLY A 3 -14.60 -13.94 -3.07
C GLY A 3 -14.20 -12.47 -3.20
N LEU A 4 -15.12 -11.57 -2.84
CA LEU A 4 -14.79 -10.18 -2.55
C LEU A 4 -13.85 -10.18 -1.34
N HIS A 5 -12.56 -9.94 -1.56
CA HIS A 5 -11.66 -9.53 -0.50
C HIS A 5 -12.08 -8.11 -0.11
N ASN A 6 -13.00 -8.00 0.85
CA ASN A 6 -13.58 -6.75 1.29
C ASN A 6 -12.54 -5.97 2.11
N HIS A 7 -11.84 -5.05 1.47
CA HIS A 7 -10.78 -4.22 2.08
C HIS A 7 -11.30 -3.37 3.25
N ASN A 8 -12.63 -3.21 3.40
CA ASN A 8 -13.23 -2.51 4.52
C ASN A 8 -13.15 -3.30 5.85
N ARG A 9 -12.88 -4.61 5.82
CA ARG A 9 -12.85 -5.45 7.04
C ARG A 9 -11.79 -5.00 8.04
N ASP A 10 -10.63 -4.57 7.56
CA ASP A 10 -9.49 -4.26 8.45
C ASP A 10 -9.68 -2.91 9.16
N LEU A 11 -10.38 -1.96 8.51
CA LEU A 11 -10.76 -0.68 9.10
C LEU A 11 -11.84 -0.81 10.18
N LEU A 12 -12.74 -1.80 10.04
CA LEU A 12 -13.81 -2.07 11.02
C LEU A 12 -13.26 -2.56 12.37
N VAL A 13 -12.12 -3.26 12.38
CA VAL A 13 -11.46 -3.78 13.59
C VAL A 13 -10.91 -2.65 14.49
N LEU A 14 -10.64 -1.47 13.94
CA LEU A 14 -10.10 -0.32 14.68
C LEU A 14 -11.17 0.50 15.42
N SER A 15 -12.45 0.28 15.12
CA SER A 15 -13.54 0.94 15.81
C SER A 15 -13.73 0.32 17.20
N ARG A 16 -13.44 1.09 18.25
CA ARG A 16 -13.74 0.66 19.63
C ARG A 16 -15.24 0.40 19.75
N SER A 17 -15.55 -0.82 20.16
CA SER A 17 -16.89 -1.35 20.36
C SER A 17 -17.63 -0.53 21.44
N GLY A 18 -18.55 0.35 21.05
CA GLY A 18 -19.45 1.01 22.00
C GLY A 18 -20.16 2.28 21.54
N GLU A 19 -19.60 3.05 20.60
CA GLU A 19 -20.10 4.41 20.32
C GLU A 19 -20.80 4.60 18.97
N LEU A 20 -20.62 3.69 18.01
CA LEU A 20 -21.14 3.84 16.65
C LEU A 20 -22.18 2.77 16.33
N SER A 21 -23.29 3.19 15.74
CA SER A 21 -24.24 2.30 15.08
C SER A 21 -23.58 1.63 13.85
N PRO A 22 -24.13 0.50 13.37
CA PRO A 22 -23.60 -0.17 12.18
C PRO A 22 -23.53 0.73 10.93
N GLU A 23 -24.46 1.68 10.79
CA GLU A 23 -24.53 2.62 9.67
C GLU A 23 -23.42 3.67 9.77
N GLU A 24 -23.19 4.23 10.96
CA GLU A 24 -22.12 5.21 11.20
C GLU A 24 -20.73 4.59 11.03
N LEU A 25 -20.61 3.32 11.40
CA LEU A 25 -19.41 2.50 11.23
C LEU A 25 -19.09 2.25 9.74
N GLU A 26 -20.09 1.86 8.95
CA GLU A 26 -19.94 1.64 7.50
C GLU A 26 -19.59 2.94 6.79
N TYR A 27 -20.26 4.04 7.13
CA TYR A 27 -19.93 5.37 6.63
C TYR A 27 -18.49 5.75 6.95
N THR A 28 -18.04 5.56 8.20
CA THR A 28 -16.67 5.86 8.60
C THR A 28 -15.64 5.04 7.82
N ALA A 29 -15.92 3.75 7.60
CA ALA A 29 -15.05 2.88 6.80
C ALA A 29 -14.96 3.35 5.34
N GLU A 30 -16.09 3.76 4.73
CA GLU A 30 -16.08 4.33 3.37
C GLU A 30 -15.25 5.61 3.27
N GLN A 31 -15.38 6.50 4.25
CA GLN A 31 -14.66 7.77 4.25
C GLN A 31 -13.15 7.55 4.40
N LEU A 32 -12.75 6.64 5.28
CA LEU A 32 -11.34 6.24 5.42
C LEU A 32 -10.83 5.60 4.14
N HIS A 33 -11.60 4.72 3.52
CA HIS A 33 -11.24 4.13 2.23
C HIS A 33 -11.03 5.20 1.16
N LYS A 34 -11.93 6.19 1.04
CA LYS A 34 -11.78 7.29 0.06
C LYS A 34 -10.49 8.10 0.25
N ILE A 35 -10.04 8.29 1.49
CA ILE A 35 -8.82 9.04 1.82
C ILE A 35 -7.58 8.19 1.59
N LEU A 36 -7.60 6.92 2.01
CA LEU A 36 -6.43 6.05 2.00
C LEU A 36 -6.19 5.39 0.64
N PHE A 37 -7.24 5.01 -0.07
CA PHE A 37 -7.15 4.27 -1.34
C PHE A 37 -6.23 4.91 -2.39
N PRO A 38 -6.27 6.24 -2.63
CA PRO A 38 -5.36 6.87 -3.60
C PRO A 38 -3.88 6.74 -3.19
N ILE A 39 -3.59 6.79 -1.88
CA ILE A 39 -2.24 6.81 -1.30
C ILE A 39 -1.68 5.39 -1.17
N GLU A 40 -2.53 4.44 -0.77
CA GLU A 40 -2.16 3.02 -0.62
C GLU A 40 -2.10 2.28 -1.96
N SER A 41 -2.50 2.94 -3.05
CA SER A 41 -2.42 2.34 -4.37
C SER A 41 -0.98 1.97 -4.71
N HIS A 42 -0.81 0.79 -5.32
CA HIS A 42 0.50 0.28 -5.70
C HIS A 42 1.24 1.22 -6.68
N LEU A 43 0.48 1.94 -7.50
CA LEU A 43 0.99 2.96 -8.40
C LEU A 43 1.56 4.16 -7.64
N HIS A 44 0.85 4.64 -6.61
CA HIS A 44 1.34 5.72 -5.76
C HIS A 44 2.58 5.29 -4.98
N PHE A 45 2.57 4.08 -4.41
CA PHE A 45 3.76 3.52 -3.76
C PHE A 45 4.97 3.53 -4.69
N CYS A 46 4.84 3.00 -5.91
CA CYS A 46 5.94 2.94 -6.87
C CYS A 46 6.32 4.31 -7.44
N SER A 47 5.45 5.32 -7.36
CA SER A 47 5.76 6.67 -7.84
C SER A 47 6.53 7.49 -6.81
N VAL A 48 6.33 7.26 -5.52
CA VAL A 48 7.04 8.00 -4.46
C VAL A 48 8.32 7.31 -3.98
N HIS A 49 8.47 6.00 -4.24
CA HIS A 49 9.67 5.23 -3.87
C HIS A 49 10.69 5.10 -5.01
N GLU A 50 11.95 4.95 -4.62
CA GLU A 50 13.06 4.52 -5.48
C GLU A 50 13.69 3.24 -4.95
N VAL A 51 14.40 2.54 -5.84
CA VAL A 51 15.21 1.37 -5.46
C VAL A 51 16.68 1.71 -5.62
N ILE A 52 17.45 1.51 -4.55
CA ILE A 52 18.90 1.60 -4.55
C ILE A 52 19.45 0.18 -4.65
N ASP A 53 19.96 -0.19 -5.82
CA ASP A 53 20.62 -1.46 -6.08
C ASP A 53 22.14 -1.26 -6.03
N VAL A 54 22.74 -1.54 -4.87
CA VAL A 54 24.17 -1.37 -4.64
C VAL A 54 24.98 -2.38 -5.45
N ASN A 55 24.45 -3.59 -5.67
CA ASN A 55 25.14 -4.61 -6.46
C ASN A 55 25.38 -4.16 -7.90
N ARG A 56 24.50 -3.29 -8.41
CA ARG A 56 24.56 -2.77 -9.77
C ARG A 56 24.99 -1.31 -9.85
N PHE A 57 25.27 -0.66 -8.72
CA PHE A 57 25.53 0.78 -8.61
C PHE A 57 24.46 1.62 -9.32
N LYS A 58 23.18 1.30 -9.09
CA LYS A 58 22.04 1.95 -9.77
C LYS A 58 20.97 2.42 -8.81
N VAL A 59 20.39 3.57 -9.15
CA VAL A 59 19.13 4.05 -8.57
C VAL A 59 18.04 3.91 -9.61
N ILE A 60 16.95 3.24 -9.25
CA ILE A 60 15.80 2.98 -10.11
C ILE A 60 14.64 3.82 -9.60
N THR A 61 14.21 4.78 -10.41
CA THR A 61 13.13 5.72 -10.08
C THR A 61 11.87 5.54 -10.95
N LYS A 62 11.97 4.77 -12.04
CA LYS A 62 10.85 4.53 -12.95
C LYS A 62 9.81 3.64 -12.26
N PRO A 63 8.54 4.05 -12.09
CA PRO A 63 7.56 3.32 -11.28
C PRO A 63 7.36 1.86 -11.69
N HIS A 64 7.27 1.57 -13.00
CA HIS A 64 7.14 0.20 -13.50
C HIS A 64 8.37 -0.67 -13.21
N LYS A 65 9.57 -0.09 -13.07
CA LYS A 65 10.79 -0.81 -12.69
C LYS A 65 10.86 -1.02 -11.18
N VAL A 66 10.45 -0.04 -10.40
CA VAL A 66 10.30 -0.17 -8.94
C VAL A 66 9.32 -1.30 -8.62
N GLN A 67 8.17 -1.31 -9.29
CA GLN A 67 7.17 -2.39 -9.20
C GLN A 67 7.77 -3.77 -9.53
N GLN A 68 8.56 -3.88 -10.59
CA GLN A 68 9.23 -5.13 -10.97
C GLN A 68 10.17 -5.63 -9.87
N VAL A 69 10.90 -4.73 -9.19
CA VAL A 69 11.80 -5.09 -8.09
C VAL A 69 11.01 -5.53 -6.86
N ILE A 70 9.91 -4.86 -6.52
CA ILE A 70 9.07 -5.22 -5.36
C ILE A 70 8.37 -6.57 -5.58
N ALA A 71 7.92 -6.83 -6.81
CA ALA A 71 7.26 -8.08 -7.18
C ALA A 71 8.24 -9.28 -7.22
N ASP A 72 9.54 -9.02 -7.39
CA ASP A 72 10.58 -10.03 -7.29
C ASP A 72 10.65 -10.54 -5.84
N ARG A 73 10.13 -11.75 -5.60
CA ARG A 73 10.08 -12.36 -4.27
C ARG A 73 11.47 -12.74 -3.73
N GLY A 74 12.52 -12.62 -4.54
CA GLY A 74 13.90 -12.83 -4.12
C GLY A 74 14.40 -11.65 -3.28
N ARG A 75 14.60 -11.86 -1.98
CA ARG A 75 15.36 -10.92 -1.15
C ARG A 75 16.81 -10.86 -1.65
N LYS A 76 17.12 -9.87 -2.47
CA LYS A 76 18.49 -9.60 -2.92
C LYS A 76 19.20 -8.77 -1.87
N PRO A 77 20.36 -9.22 -1.35
CA PRO A 77 21.14 -8.41 -0.43
C PRO A 77 21.54 -7.09 -1.10
N PHE A 78 21.63 -6.02 -0.32
CA PHE A 78 22.01 -4.68 -0.78
C PHE A 78 21.12 -4.06 -1.88
N VAL A 79 19.84 -4.47 -1.92
CA VAL A 79 18.79 -3.79 -2.68
C VAL A 79 17.84 -3.16 -1.67
N PHE A 80 17.74 -1.83 -1.69
CA PHE A 80 16.95 -1.06 -0.73
C PHE A 80 15.81 -0.34 -1.44
N ILE A 81 14.66 -0.23 -0.78
CA ILE A 81 13.53 0.57 -1.22
C ILE A 81 13.47 1.80 -0.32
N CYS A 82 13.56 2.99 -0.89
CA CYS A 82 13.61 4.25 -0.15
C CYS A 82 12.47 5.17 -0.60
N CYS A 83 11.79 5.80 0.34
CA CYS A 83 10.81 6.84 0.04
C CYS A 83 11.55 8.15 -0.28
N ARG A 84 11.14 8.86 -1.33
CA ARG A 84 11.77 10.11 -1.79
C ARG A 84 11.21 11.38 -1.12
N ASN A 85 10.68 11.26 0.11
CA ASN A 85 10.05 12.35 0.88
C ASN A 85 10.76 13.70 0.74
#